data_AF-A0A2E0ZM11-F1
#
_entry.id   AF-A0A2E0ZM11-F1
#
_cell.length_a   1.000
_cell.length_b   1.000
_cell.length_c   1.000
_cell.angle_alpha   90.00
_cell.angle_beta   90.00
_cell.angle_gamma   90.00
#
_symmetry.space_group_name_H-M   'P 1'
#
loop_
_entity.id
_entity.type
_entity.pdbx_description
1 polymer ?
#
loop_
_entity_poly.entity_id
_entity_poly.type
_entity_poly.pdbx_seq_one_letter_code
_entity_poly.pdbx_strand_id
1 'polypeptide(L)'
;MDSPTYTSTSGPAPEQKKLISVKPVYIALAVILALVLLGGAVWGIVWLASTKAATIEAVRDVLLIALALESCLFGIVLLFMLLMIIRLVNMLEFEIKPILEKTNETVGTIRGTTTFVSKNVIKPVTDARVHVAGVRQAIKALFGNPRNNLPR
;
A
#
# COMPACT_ATOMS: atom_id res chain seq x y z
N MET A 1 -17.30 -42.56 -21.24
CA MET A 1 -16.01 -41.87 -21.11
C MET A 1 -15.90 -40.85 -22.24
N ASP A 2 -15.21 -39.75 -21.97
CA ASP A 2 -14.60 -38.80 -22.93
C ASP A 2 -15.32 -37.45 -23.18
N SER A 3 -15.07 -36.56 -22.20
CA SER A 3 -14.59 -35.17 -22.30
C SER A 3 -15.49 -34.03 -22.80
N PRO A 4 -15.69 -32.95 -22.00
CA PRO A 4 -16.39 -31.75 -22.43
C PRO A 4 -15.51 -30.87 -23.33
N THR A 5 -16.06 -30.46 -24.47
CA THR A 5 -15.47 -29.46 -25.36
C THR A 5 -15.67 -28.07 -24.76
N TYR A 6 -14.59 -27.42 -24.33
CA TYR A 6 -14.62 -26.00 -23.95
C TYR A 6 -14.71 -25.15 -25.23
N THR A 7 -15.88 -24.57 -25.49
CA THR A 7 -16.02 -23.45 -26.43
C THR A 7 -15.42 -22.21 -25.78
N SER A 8 -14.15 -21.93 -26.05
CA SER A 8 -13.54 -20.65 -25.74
C SER A 8 -14.20 -19.54 -26.56
N THR A 9 -15.02 -18.76 -25.89
CA THR A 9 -15.54 -17.47 -26.36
C THR A 9 -14.36 -16.55 -26.66
N SER A 10 -14.15 -16.23 -27.93
CA SER A 10 -13.17 -15.23 -28.39
C SER A 10 -13.73 -13.83 -28.15
N GLY A 11 -13.50 -13.29 -26.96
CA GLY A 11 -13.59 -11.86 -26.69
C GLY A 11 -12.38 -11.13 -27.28
N PRO A 12 -12.52 -9.90 -27.83
CA PRO A 12 -11.41 -9.15 -28.39
C PRO A 12 -10.38 -8.83 -27.29
N ALA A 13 -9.13 -9.18 -27.55
CA ALA A 13 -7.99 -8.94 -26.69
C ALA A 13 -7.84 -7.45 -26.36
N PRO A 14 -7.43 -7.08 -25.13
CA PRO A 14 -7.28 -5.69 -24.74
C PRO A 14 -6.24 -5.04 -25.65
N GLU A 15 -6.63 -3.91 -26.24
CA GLU A 15 -5.80 -3.07 -27.08
C GLU A 15 -4.51 -2.71 -26.34
N GLN A 16 -3.44 -3.42 -26.68
CA GLN A 16 -2.11 -3.19 -26.16
C GLN A 16 -1.64 -1.84 -26.68
N LYS A 17 -1.86 -0.80 -25.86
CA LYS A 17 -1.43 0.58 -26.10
C LYS A 17 0.01 0.54 -26.61
N LYS A 18 0.17 0.77 -27.92
CA LYS A 18 1.42 0.65 -28.66
C LYS A 18 2.46 1.53 -27.95
N LEU A 19 3.33 0.87 -27.17
CA LEU A 19 4.46 1.51 -26.51
C LEU A 19 5.16 2.34 -27.58
N ILE A 20 5.33 3.64 -27.32
CA ILE A 20 5.89 4.60 -28.26
C ILE A 20 7.23 4.05 -28.76
N SER A 21 7.21 3.47 -29.96
CA SER A 21 8.39 2.93 -30.61
C SER A 21 9.18 4.11 -31.17
N VAL A 22 9.89 4.79 -30.27
CA VAL A 22 10.91 5.74 -30.69
C VAL A 22 11.94 4.93 -31.47
N LYS A 23 12.12 5.26 -32.75
CA LYS A 23 13.12 4.58 -33.59
C LYS A 23 14.47 4.67 -32.87
N PRO A 24 15.30 3.61 -32.83
CA PRO A 24 16.59 3.63 -32.12
C PRO A 24 17.50 4.77 -32.57
N VAL A 25 17.29 5.27 -33.80
CA VAL A 25 17.90 6.49 -34.34
C VAL A 25 17.65 7.73 -33.46
N TYR A 26 16.46 7.93 -32.90
CA TYR A 26 16.18 9.09 -32.04
C TYR A 26 16.88 8.98 -30.68
N ILE A 27 16.97 7.77 -30.12
CA ILE A 27 17.73 7.53 -28.88
C ILE A 27 19.22 7.79 -29.15
N ALA A 28 19.77 7.24 -30.26
CA ALA A 28 21.15 7.47 -30.64
C ALA A 28 21.45 8.96 -30.87
N LEU A 29 20.54 9.68 -31.54
CA LEU A 29 20.68 11.11 -31.80
C LEU A 29 20.60 11.94 -30.51
N ALA A 30 19.71 11.61 -29.57
CA ALA A 30 19.64 12.25 -28.26
C ALA A 30 20.92 12.05 -27.44
N VAL A 31 21.49 10.83 -27.46
CA VAL A 31 22.75 10.52 -26.78
C VAL A 31 23.92 11.27 -27.43
N ILE A 32 24.01 11.31 -28.76
CA ILE A 32 25.05 12.05 -29.47
C ILE A 32 24.94 13.55 -29.18
N LEU A 33 23.73 14.11 -29.21
CA LEU A 33 23.49 15.51 -28.88
C LEU A 33 23.92 15.82 -27.44
N ALA A 34 23.57 14.95 -26.49
CA ALA A 34 23.97 15.08 -25.09
C ALA A 34 25.50 15.01 -24.92
N LEU A 35 26.17 14.11 -25.64
CA LEU A 35 27.63 14.00 -25.63
C LEU A 35 28.32 15.21 -26.25
N VAL A 36 27.79 15.77 -27.34
CA VAL A 36 28.32 17.00 -27.96
C VAL A 36 28.12 18.19 -27.04
N LEU A 37 26.96 18.31 -26.38
CA LEU A 37 26.72 19.34 -25.36
C LEU A 37 27.69 19.22 -24.19
N LEU A 38 27.91 18.00 -23.68
CA LEU A 38 28.88 17.75 -22.62
C LEU A 38 30.31 18.08 -23.05
N GLY A 39 30.73 17.61 -24.23
CA GLY A 39 32.07 17.86 -24.77
C GLY A 39 32.32 19.35 -25.03
N GLY A 40 31.34 20.05 -25.61
CA GLY A 40 31.38 21.49 -25.84
C GLY A 40 31.41 22.28 -24.52
N ALA A 41 30.64 21.86 -23.51
CA ALA A 41 30.68 22.46 -22.19
C ALA A 41 32.05 22.28 -21.52
N VAL A 42 32.62 21.07 -21.54
CA VAL A 42 33.95 20.80 -20.98
C VAL A 42 35.02 21.60 -21.72
N TRP A 43 34.99 21.63 -23.05
CA TRP A 43 35.94 22.40 -23.84
C TRP A 43 35.82 23.90 -23.58
N GLY A 44 34.60 24.43 -23.49
CA GLY A 44 34.35 25.83 -23.14
C GLY A 44 34.81 26.19 -21.73
N ILE A 45 34.59 25.30 -20.75
CA ILE A 45 35.08 25.48 -19.37
C ILE A 45 36.61 25.50 -19.35
N VAL A 46 37.28 24.58 -20.06
CA VAL A 46 38.76 24.53 -20.12
C VAL A 46 39.33 25.76 -20.81
N TRP A 47 38.71 26.21 -21.91
CA TRP A 47 39.12 27.42 -22.62
C TRP A 47 38.92 28.70 -21.80
N LEU A 48 37.83 28.78 -21.05
CA LEU A 48 37.59 29.88 -20.11
C LEU A 48 38.56 29.82 -18.91
N ALA A 49 38.88 28.61 -18.45
CA ALA A 49 39.84 28.37 -17.38
C ALA A 49 41.27 28.77 -17.76
N SER A 50 41.70 28.54 -18.99
CA SER A 50 43.03 28.97 -19.45
C SER A 50 43.13 30.48 -19.65
N THR A 51 42.03 31.17 -19.99
CA THR A 51 42.03 32.61 -20.29
C THR A 51 41.86 33.49 -19.03
N LYS A 52 41.20 33.00 -17.98
CA LYS A 52 40.91 33.73 -16.73
C LYS A 52 41.26 32.90 -15.47
N ALA A 53 42.42 32.24 -15.48
CA ALA A 53 42.86 31.32 -14.43
C ALA A 53 42.81 31.92 -13.01
N ALA A 54 43.23 33.18 -12.84
CA ALA A 54 43.27 33.83 -11.53
C ALA A 54 41.89 34.03 -10.89
N THR A 55 40.86 34.36 -11.68
CA THR A 55 39.50 34.54 -11.15
C THR A 55 38.88 33.19 -10.77
N ILE A 56 39.18 32.14 -11.52
CA ILE A 56 38.64 30.80 -11.28
C ILE A 56 39.25 30.18 -10.02
N GLU A 57 40.52 30.46 -9.73
CA GLU A 57 41.17 30.04 -8.49
C GLU A 57 40.48 30.62 -7.26
N ALA A 58 40.17 31.92 -7.26
CA ALA A 58 39.44 32.57 -6.17
C ALA A 58 38.01 32.02 -6.01
N VAL A 59 37.31 31.77 -7.13
CA VAL A 59 35.96 31.18 -7.09
C VAL A 59 35.99 29.74 -6.55
N ARG A 60 36.97 28.92 -6.96
CA ARG A 60 37.15 27.56 -6.44
C ARG A 60 37.38 27.56 -4.94
N ASP A 61 38.21 28.47 -4.44
CA ASP A 61 38.54 28.55 -3.02
C ASP A 61 37.29 28.87 -2.18
N VAL A 62 36.49 29.84 -2.62
CA VAL A 62 35.21 30.18 -1.96
C VAL A 62 34.20 29.03 -2.03
N LEU A 63 34.09 28.34 -3.18
CA LEU A 63 33.19 27.19 -3.32
C LEU A 63 33.60 26.00 -2.47
N LEU A 64 34.90 25.73 -2.32
CA LEU A 64 35.38 24.65 -1.44
C LEU A 64 35.09 24.97 0.04
N ILE A 65 35.29 26.23 0.47
CA ILE A 65 34.94 26.65 1.82
C ILE A 65 33.42 26.55 2.02
N ALA A 66 32.61 27.03 1.07
CA ALA A 66 31.16 26.94 1.13
C ALA A 66 30.67 25.47 1.20
N LEU A 67 31.20 24.60 0.33
CA LEU A 67 30.89 23.16 0.32
C LEU A 67 31.36 22.46 1.59
N ALA A 68 32.50 22.84 2.15
CA ALA A 68 32.98 22.30 3.43
C ALA A 68 32.02 22.68 4.57
N LEU A 69 31.59 23.93 4.64
CA LEU A 69 30.61 24.41 5.63
C LEU A 69 29.25 23.73 5.44
N GLU A 70 28.78 23.61 4.20
CA GLU A 70 27.53 22.90 3.87
C GLU A 70 27.62 21.41 4.25
N SER A 71 28.74 20.74 3.96
CA SER A 71 28.93 19.33 4.33
C SER A 71 28.95 19.11 5.85
N CYS A 72 29.51 20.05 6.60
CA CYS A 72 29.46 20.05 8.06
C CYS A 72 28.01 20.17 8.57
N LEU A 73 27.23 21.08 7.96
CA LEU A 73 25.81 21.25 8.26
C LEU A 73 25.00 19.98 7.91
N PHE A 74 25.23 19.39 6.72
CA PHE A 74 24.61 18.13 6.33
C PHE A 74 24.96 16.98 7.28
N GLY A 75 26.18 16.94 7.82
CA GLY A 75 26.57 15.98 8.85
C GLY A 75 25.70 16.06 10.09
N ILE A 76 25.38 17.28 10.54
CA ILE A 76 24.47 17.51 11.67
C ILE A 76 23.05 17.07 11.33
N VAL A 77 22.56 17.39 10.12
CA VAL A 77 21.23 16.96 9.65
C VAL A 77 21.10 15.44 9.61
N LEU A 78 22.13 14.74 9.14
CA LEU A 78 22.17 13.27 9.12
C LEU A 78 22.13 12.68 10.54
N LEU A 79 22.82 13.30 11.50
CA LEU A 79 22.72 12.93 12.91
C LEU A 79 21.29 13.08 13.45
N PHE A 80 20.63 14.21 13.17
CA PHE A 80 19.23 14.41 13.55
C PHE A 80 18.30 13.38 12.89
N MET A 81 18.54 13.04 11.62
CA MET A 81 17.77 12.00 10.93
C MET A 81 17.93 10.63 11.61
N LEU A 82 19.15 10.28 12.04
CA LEU A 82 19.38 9.04 12.78
C LEU A 82 18.64 9.05 14.13
N LEU A 83 18.70 10.15 14.87
CA LEU A 83 17.95 10.31 16.12
C LEU A 83 16.44 10.17 15.91
N MET A 84 15.92 10.73 14.81
CA MET A 84 14.51 10.60 14.44
C MET A 84 14.13 9.13 14.17
N ILE A 85 14.97 8.40 13.44
CA ILE A 85 14.75 6.97 13.18
C ILE A 85 14.79 6.18 14.48
N ILE A 86 15.78 6.41 15.35
CA ILE A 86 15.88 5.75 16.66
C ILE A 86 14.60 5.96 17.46
N ARG A 87 14.08 7.19 17.50
CA ARG A 87 12.85 7.50 18.24
C ARG A 87 11.63 6.78 17.65
N LEU A 88 11.56 6.68 16.33
CA LEU A 88 10.49 5.96 15.64
C LEU A 88 10.55 4.46 15.93
N VAL A 89 11.74 3.85 15.83
CA VAL A 89 11.93 2.43 16.15
C VAL A 89 11.56 2.16 17.61
N ASN A 90 12.00 3.01 18.54
CA ASN A 90 11.68 2.89 19.96
C ASN A 90 10.16 2.94 20.22
N MET A 91 9.44 3.87 19.58
CA MET A 91 7.98 3.95 19.70
C MET A 91 7.28 2.72 19.10
N LEU A 92 7.75 2.26 17.93
CA LEU A 92 7.21 1.07 17.28
C LEU A 92 7.39 -0.18 18.17
N GLU A 93 8.56 -0.35 18.77
CA GLU A 93 8.87 -1.53 19.59
C GLU A 93 8.21 -1.51 20.97
N PHE A 94 8.20 -0.36 21.66
CA PHE A 94 7.73 -0.27 23.04
C PHE A 94 6.26 0.14 23.18
N GLU A 95 5.65 0.78 22.18
CA GLU A 95 4.26 1.23 22.25
C GLU A 95 3.38 0.48 21.26
N ILE A 96 3.75 0.48 19.97
CA ILE A 96 2.87 -0.05 18.91
C ILE A 96 2.82 -1.59 18.91
N LYS A 97 3.97 -2.26 19.05
CA LYS A 97 4.03 -3.73 19.06
C LYS A 97 3.21 -4.34 20.22
N PRO A 98 3.29 -3.85 21.47
CA PRO A 98 2.42 -4.33 22.54
C PRO A 98 0.93 -4.10 22.28
N ILE A 99 0.54 -2.97 21.69
CA ILE A 99 -0.86 -2.70 21.34
C ILE A 99 -1.37 -3.76 20.35
N LEU A 100 -0.55 -4.14 19.37
CA LEU A 100 -0.94 -5.16 18.39
C LEU A 100 -1.08 -6.54 19.04
N GLU A 101 -0.18 -6.90 19.95
CA GLU A 101 -0.26 -8.16 20.70
C GLU A 101 -1.50 -8.22 21.59
N LYS A 102 -1.78 -7.14 22.34
CA LYS A 102 -2.98 -7.05 23.18
C LYS A 102 -4.27 -7.00 22.38
N THR A 103 -4.23 -6.44 21.17
CA THR A 103 -5.36 -6.48 20.24
C THR A 103 -5.61 -7.91 19.77
N ASN A 104 -4.57 -8.68 19.47
CA ASN A 104 -4.70 -10.08 19.06
C ASN A 104 -5.31 -10.94 20.19
N GLU A 105 -4.82 -10.78 21.43
CA GLU A 105 -5.38 -11.40 22.63
C GLU A 105 -6.85 -11.00 22.84
N THR A 106 -7.18 -9.73 22.63
CA THR A 106 -8.55 -9.20 22.73
C THR A 106 -9.47 -9.82 21.69
N VAL A 107 -9.04 -9.97 20.44
CA VAL A 107 -9.82 -10.64 19.38
C VAL A 107 -10.08 -12.10 19.76
N GLY A 108 -9.10 -12.79 20.34
CA GLY A 108 -9.28 -14.14 20.89
C GLY A 108 -10.35 -14.20 21.98
N THR A 109 -10.28 -13.31 22.96
CA THR A 109 -11.26 -13.21 24.05
C THR A 109 -12.64 -12.84 23.55
N ILE A 110 -12.78 -11.87 22.63
CA ILE A 110 -14.06 -11.49 22.04
C ILE A 110 -14.70 -12.67 21.29
N ARG A 111 -13.91 -13.43 20.53
CA ARG A 111 -14.40 -14.68 19.90
C ARG A 111 -14.85 -15.70 20.95
N GLY A 112 -14.10 -15.84 22.04
CA GLY A 112 -14.44 -16.70 23.17
C GLY A 112 -15.76 -16.30 23.84
N THR A 113 -15.91 -15.04 24.22
CA THR A 113 -17.15 -14.50 24.81
C THR A 113 -18.33 -14.63 23.87
N THR A 114 -18.16 -14.30 22.59
CA THR A 114 -19.23 -14.46 21.59
C THR A 114 -19.64 -15.92 21.44
N THR A 115 -18.67 -16.84 21.44
CA THR A 115 -18.94 -18.29 21.37
C THR A 115 -19.63 -18.79 22.64
N PHE A 116 -19.21 -18.32 23.82
CA PHE A 116 -19.80 -18.69 25.11
C PHE A 116 -21.24 -18.18 25.22
N VAL A 117 -21.46 -16.89 24.93
CA VAL A 117 -22.78 -16.27 24.93
C VAL A 117 -23.68 -16.94 23.88
N SER A 118 -23.15 -17.24 22.70
CA SER A 118 -23.88 -17.96 21.66
C SER A 118 -24.34 -19.35 22.13
N LYS A 119 -23.42 -20.16 22.68
CA LYS A 119 -23.73 -21.54 23.10
C LYS A 119 -24.58 -21.62 24.37
N ASN A 120 -24.32 -20.78 25.36
CA ASN A 120 -24.90 -20.92 26.70
C ASN A 120 -26.08 -19.99 26.98
N VAL A 121 -26.26 -18.93 26.18
CA VAL A 121 -27.36 -17.97 26.38
C VAL A 121 -28.28 -17.93 25.17
N ILE A 122 -27.73 -17.76 23.96
CA ILE A 122 -28.55 -17.57 22.75
C ILE A 122 -29.21 -18.88 22.30
N LYS A 123 -28.47 -19.99 22.25
CA LYS A 123 -29.03 -21.32 21.93
C LYS A 123 -30.25 -21.68 22.79
N PRO A 124 -30.16 -21.71 24.13
CA PRO A 124 -31.30 -22.13 24.96
C PRO A 124 -32.50 -21.17 24.85
N VAL A 125 -32.26 -19.86 24.68
CA VAL A 125 -33.34 -18.89 24.46
C VAL A 125 -34.03 -19.13 23.12
N THR A 126 -33.27 -19.45 22.08
CA THR A 126 -33.81 -19.73 20.75
C THR A 126 -34.60 -21.03 20.74
N ASP A 127 -34.02 -22.10 21.31
CA ASP A 127 -34.68 -23.40 21.40
C ASP A 127 -35.98 -23.30 22.21
N ALA A 128 -35.99 -22.58 23.33
CA ALA A 128 -37.20 -22.35 24.11
C ALA A 128 -38.30 -21.64 23.30
N ARG A 129 -37.95 -20.60 22.54
CA ARG A 129 -38.90 -19.89 21.66
C ARG A 129 -39.41 -20.78 20.53
N VAL A 130 -38.54 -21.61 19.93
CA VAL A 130 -38.90 -22.54 18.85
C VAL A 130 -39.89 -23.60 19.36
N HIS A 131 -39.67 -24.15 20.56
CA HIS A 131 -40.61 -25.11 21.16
C HIS A 131 -41.98 -24.47 21.42
N VAL A 132 -42.02 -23.27 22.02
CA VAL A 132 -43.28 -22.55 22.27
C VAL A 132 -44.00 -22.20 20.97
N ALA A 133 -43.26 -21.74 19.95
CA ALA A 133 -43.82 -21.43 18.64
C ALA A 133 -44.36 -22.69 17.94
N GLY A 134 -43.62 -23.80 18.00
CA GLY A 134 -44.03 -25.10 17.46
C GLY A 134 -45.30 -25.62 18.12
N VAL A 135 -45.39 -25.57 19.45
CA VAL A 135 -46.59 -25.95 20.21
C VAL A 135 -47.78 -25.05 19.84
N ARG A 136 -47.58 -23.73 19.80
CA ARG A 136 -48.64 -22.78 19.41
C ARG A 136 -49.15 -23.04 17.99
N GLN A 137 -48.24 -23.32 17.06
CA GLN A 137 -48.58 -23.62 15.67
C GLN A 137 -49.27 -24.98 15.53
N ALA A 138 -48.85 -26.00 16.29
CA ALA A 138 -49.50 -27.30 16.31
C ALA A 138 -50.94 -27.22 16.85
N ILE A 139 -51.14 -26.51 17.96
CA ILE A 139 -52.49 -26.24 18.52
C ILE A 139 -53.33 -25.47 17.50
N LYS A 140 -52.76 -24.44 16.86
CA LYS A 140 -53.44 -23.69 15.81
C LYS A 140 -53.75 -24.55 14.58
N ALA A 141 -52.92 -25.51 14.21
CA ALA A 141 -53.18 -26.40 13.09
C ALA A 141 -54.26 -27.45 13.44
N LEU A 142 -54.28 -27.94 14.67
CA LEU A 142 -55.22 -28.97 15.12
C LEU A 142 -56.62 -28.40 15.46
N PHE A 143 -56.66 -27.22 16.06
CA PHE A 143 -57.89 -26.55 16.52
C PHE A 143 -58.24 -25.28 15.71
N GLY A 144 -57.41 -24.91 14.74
CA GLY A 144 -57.69 -23.77 13.86
C GLY A 144 -58.66 -24.15 12.76
N ASN A 145 -59.81 -23.49 12.78
CA ASN A 145 -60.86 -23.67 11.80
C ASN A 145 -60.37 -23.25 10.39
N PRO A 146 -60.27 -24.14 9.39
CA PRO A 146 -59.68 -23.85 8.07
C PRO A 146 -60.47 -22.87 7.18
N ARG A 147 -61.58 -22.30 7.66
CA ARG A 147 -62.53 -21.50 6.85
C ARG A 147 -62.23 -20.00 6.76
N ASN A 148 -61.09 -19.50 7.24
CA ASN A 148 -60.78 -18.05 7.23
C ASN A 148 -59.60 -17.63 6.32
N ASN A 149 -58.99 -18.56 5.58
CA ASN A 149 -57.85 -18.27 4.68
C ASN A 149 -58.24 -18.08 3.20
N LEU A 150 -59.50 -17.76 2.88
CA LEU A 150 -59.88 -17.40 1.50
C LEU A 150 -59.57 -15.92 1.23
N PRO A 151 -58.69 -15.59 0.26
CA PRO A 151 -58.56 -14.22 -0.22
C PRO A 151 -59.87 -13.80 -0.89
N ARG A 152 -60.32 -12.58 -0.58
CA ARG A 152 -61.34 -11.89 -1.39
C ARG A 152 -60.69 -11.25 -2.60
#